data_AF-A0A7L2JPJ3-F1
#
_entry.id   AF-A0A7L2JPJ3-F1
#
_cell.length_a   1.000
_cell.length_b   1.000
_cell.length_c   1.000
_cell.angle_alpha   90.00
_cell.angle_beta   90.00
_cell.angle_gamma   90.00
#
_symmetry.space_group_name_H-M   'P 1'
#
loop_
_entity.id
_entity.type
_entity.pdbx_description
1 polymer ?
#
loop_
_entity_poly.entity_id
_entity_poly.type
_entity_poly.pdbx_seq_one_letter_code
_entity_poly.pdbx_strand_id
1 'polypeptide(L)'
;GKMQKYLLYNSVEPEELPTLKELSTMEICKIWSGMSRHIYRQLLKNRAVDIGVGSFVVVPVQASVAEGKILPVERPVFILSKPLKMFYNLESDETKIPDETSVVQPDFEEIAANIHFRHEIVEQCVQETLLCFAGALRDNKEVEFSFR
;
A
#
# COMPACT_ATOMS: atom_id res chain seq x y z
N GLY A 1 16.77 -5.21 -2.98
CA GLY A 1 15.82 -5.04 -1.85
C GLY A 1 14.41 -4.88 -2.37
N LYS A 2 13.37 -5.38 -1.68
CA LYS A 2 11.98 -5.52 -2.17
C LYS A 2 11.41 -4.28 -2.91
N MET A 3 11.81 -3.08 -2.52
CA MET A 3 11.39 -1.80 -3.12
C MET A 3 12.01 -1.48 -4.51
N GLN A 4 13.20 -2.01 -4.84
CA GLN A 4 13.86 -1.74 -6.13
C GLN A 4 13.04 -2.24 -7.33
N LYS A 5 12.16 -3.22 -7.11
CA LYS A 5 11.24 -3.77 -8.11
C LYS A 5 10.28 -2.71 -8.68
N TYR A 6 10.04 -1.61 -7.96
CA TYR A 6 9.05 -0.60 -8.34
C TYR A 6 9.65 0.68 -8.93
N LEU A 7 10.98 0.74 -9.12
CA LEU A 7 11.66 1.87 -9.77
C LEU A 7 11.78 1.57 -11.28
N LEU A 8 10.78 2.01 -12.03
CA LEU A 8 10.56 1.60 -13.42
C LEU A 8 11.09 2.64 -14.39
N TYR A 9 12.05 2.23 -15.22
CA TYR A 9 12.51 3.01 -16.37
C TYR A 9 11.61 2.79 -17.61
N ASN A 10 11.08 1.57 -17.75
CA ASN A 10 10.25 1.15 -18.88
C ASN A 10 8.82 0.86 -18.45
N SER A 11 7.93 0.71 -19.44
CA SER A 11 6.51 0.43 -19.17
C SER A 11 6.38 -0.98 -18.65
N VAL A 12 5.40 -1.20 -17.77
CA VAL A 12 5.05 -2.55 -17.34
C VAL A 12 4.33 -3.22 -18.49
N GLU A 13 4.98 -4.21 -19.09
CA GLU A 13 4.40 -4.98 -20.17
C GLU A 13 3.45 -6.06 -19.63
N PRO A 14 2.40 -6.45 -20.38
CA PRO A 14 1.46 -7.46 -19.92
C PRO A 14 2.14 -8.79 -19.53
N GLU A 15 3.27 -9.14 -20.14
CA GLU A 15 4.05 -10.36 -19.86
C GLU A 15 4.67 -10.36 -18.46
N GLU A 16 4.83 -9.18 -17.86
CA GLU A 16 5.30 -9.00 -16.47
C GLU A 16 4.18 -9.17 -15.44
N LEU A 17 2.93 -9.37 -15.90
CA LEU A 17 1.72 -9.49 -15.09
C LEU A 17 0.98 -10.83 -15.31
N PRO A 18 1.66 -11.99 -15.25
CA PRO A 18 1.03 -13.28 -15.55
C PRO A 18 -0.09 -13.62 -14.57
N THR A 19 0.05 -13.29 -13.28
CA THR A 19 -0.96 -13.62 -12.27
C THR A 19 -2.21 -12.77 -12.45
N LEU A 20 -2.07 -11.47 -12.71
CA LEU A 20 -3.20 -10.58 -12.98
C LEU A 20 -3.93 -10.93 -14.27
N LYS A 21 -3.23 -11.48 -15.28
CA LYS A 21 -3.86 -12.00 -16.51
C LYS A 21 -4.74 -13.23 -16.26
N GLU A 22 -4.36 -14.07 -15.30
CA GLU A 22 -5.07 -15.32 -15.00
C GLU A 22 -6.24 -15.14 -14.03
N LEU A 23 -6.12 -14.18 -13.09
CA LEU A 23 -7.15 -13.93 -12.09
C LEU A 23 -8.32 -13.12 -12.64
N SER A 24 -9.53 -13.51 -12.27
CA SER A 24 -10.70 -12.67 -12.49
C SER A 24 -10.66 -11.44 -11.59
N THR A 25 -11.37 -10.37 -11.99
CA THR A 25 -11.52 -9.16 -11.18
C THR A 25 -12.05 -9.47 -9.77
N MET A 26 -12.94 -10.44 -9.63
CA MET A 26 -13.49 -10.84 -8.33
C MET A 26 -12.43 -11.47 -7.42
N GLU A 27 -11.51 -12.25 -7.98
CA GLU A 27 -10.40 -12.85 -7.23
C GLU A 27 -9.37 -11.81 -6.83
N ILE A 28 -9.02 -10.89 -7.73
CA ILE A 28 -8.17 -9.73 -7.43
C ILE A 28 -8.77 -8.90 -6.30
N CYS A 29 -10.07 -8.58 -6.37
CA CYS A 29 -10.78 -7.87 -5.30
C CYS A 29 -10.72 -8.65 -3.98
N LYS A 30 -10.95 -9.97 -4.00
CA LYS A 30 -10.91 -10.80 -2.78
C LYS A 30 -9.52 -10.81 -2.14
N ILE A 31 -8.46 -10.85 -2.94
CA ILE A 31 -7.06 -10.74 -2.47
C ILE A 31 -6.83 -9.38 -1.81
N TRP A 32 -7.23 -8.29 -2.46
CA TRP A 32 -7.08 -6.94 -1.92
C TRP A 32 -7.96 -6.66 -0.70
N SER A 33 -9.13 -7.28 -0.60
CA SER A 33 -9.93 -7.28 0.64
C SER A 33 -9.20 -7.99 1.79
N GLY A 34 -8.50 -9.09 1.51
CA GLY A 34 -7.63 -9.78 2.47
C GLY A 34 -6.47 -8.89 2.96
N MET A 35 -5.77 -8.25 2.02
CA MET A 35 -4.71 -7.27 2.29
C MET A 35 -5.22 -6.11 3.14
N SER A 36 -6.33 -5.48 2.75
CA SER A 36 -6.94 -4.35 3.47
C SER A 36 -7.27 -4.73 4.91
N ARG A 37 -7.86 -5.92 5.13
CA ARG A 37 -8.14 -6.44 6.47
C ARG A 37 -6.87 -6.67 7.29
N HIS A 38 -5.82 -7.21 6.69
CA HIS A 38 -4.54 -7.37 7.37
C HIS A 38 -3.94 -6.01 7.75
N ILE A 39 -3.87 -5.05 6.82
CA ILE A 39 -3.39 -3.69 7.08
C ILE A 39 -4.17 -3.06 8.23
N TYR A 40 -5.49 -3.09 8.17
CA TYR A 40 -6.35 -2.56 9.24
C TYR A 40 -6.04 -3.16 10.61
N ARG A 41 -5.86 -4.49 10.70
CA ARG A 41 -5.48 -5.17 11.95
C ARG A 41 -4.11 -4.76 12.48
N GLN A 42 -3.15 -4.46 11.61
CA GLN A 42 -1.83 -3.97 12.01
C GLN A 42 -1.89 -2.53 12.50
N LEU A 43 -2.66 -1.67 11.82
CA LEU A 43 -2.87 -0.29 12.21
C LEU A 43 -3.52 -0.19 13.60
N LEU A 44 -4.51 -1.04 13.91
CA LEU A 44 -5.12 -1.14 15.26
C LEU A 44 -4.13 -1.56 16.35
N LYS A 45 -2.97 -2.13 15.98
CA LYS A 45 -1.89 -2.52 16.91
C LYS A 45 -0.78 -1.48 16.94
N ASN A 46 -1.01 -0.28 16.40
CA ASN A 46 0.00 0.77 16.22
C ASN A 46 1.25 0.29 15.46
N ARG A 47 1.05 -0.56 14.44
CA ARG A 47 2.10 -1.00 13.53
C ARG A 47 1.86 -0.46 12.13
N ALA A 48 2.88 0.14 11.54
CA ALA A 48 2.84 0.53 10.14
C ALA A 48 3.04 -0.71 9.25
N VAL A 49 2.40 -0.75 8.08
CA VAL A 49 2.54 -1.84 7.11
C VAL A 49 3.18 -1.31 5.85
N ASP A 50 4.41 -1.70 5.59
CA ASP A 50 5.12 -1.41 4.35
C ASP A 50 4.83 -2.48 3.31
N ILE A 51 4.15 -2.08 2.23
CA ILE A 51 3.76 -2.98 1.14
C ILE A 51 4.78 -2.98 -0.01
N GLY A 52 5.89 -2.24 0.12
CA GLY A 52 6.97 -2.15 -0.87
C GLY A 52 7.01 -0.81 -1.61
N VAL A 53 5.87 -0.28 -2.04
CA VAL A 53 5.79 1.06 -2.66
C VAL A 53 5.65 2.19 -1.64
N GLY A 54 5.26 1.85 -0.41
CA GLY A 54 5.01 2.81 0.66
C GLY A 54 4.41 2.10 1.87
N SER A 55 4.06 2.88 2.88
CA SER A 55 3.58 2.33 4.15
C SER A 55 2.24 2.93 4.55
N PHE A 56 1.35 2.08 5.02
CA PHE A 56 0.17 2.50 5.76
C PHE A 56 0.54 2.71 7.22
N VAL A 57 0.14 3.83 7.81
CA VAL A 57 0.42 4.16 9.21
C VAL A 57 -0.69 5.02 9.80
N VAL A 58 -0.90 4.94 11.11
CA VAL A 58 -1.74 5.89 11.84
C VAL A 58 -0.87 7.04 12.32
N VAL A 59 -1.23 8.27 11.95
CA VAL A 59 -0.57 9.49 12.42
C VAL A 59 -1.51 10.33 13.27
N PRO A 60 -1.03 10.93 14.37
CA PRO A 60 -1.83 11.90 15.13
C PRO A 60 -1.94 13.19 14.32
N VAL A 61 -3.17 13.60 14.01
CA VAL A 61 -3.47 14.88 13.37
C VAL A 61 -4.26 15.76 14.33
N GLN A 62 -3.99 17.06 14.32
CA GLN A 62 -4.74 18.03 15.08
C GLN A 62 -6.00 18.42 14.30
N ALA A 63 -7.17 18.04 14.80
CA ALA A 63 -8.45 18.44 14.22
C ALA A 63 -9.00 19.65 14.99
N SER A 64 -9.38 20.70 14.27
CA SER A 64 -10.12 21.84 14.83
C SER A 64 -11.58 21.46 15.01
N VAL A 65 -12.10 21.65 16.22
CA VAL A 65 -13.51 21.44 16.57
C VAL A 65 -14.17 22.80 16.78
N ALA A 66 -15.50 22.84 16.72
CA ALA A 66 -16.28 24.02 17.11
C ALA A 66 -15.79 24.57 18.46
N GLU A 67 -15.77 25.90 18.59
CA GLU A 67 -15.19 26.65 19.72
C GLU A 67 -13.66 26.74 19.77
N GLY A 68 -12.95 26.35 18.69
CA GLY A 68 -11.50 26.53 18.58
C GLY A 68 -10.67 25.54 19.40
N LYS A 69 -11.30 24.47 19.91
CA LYS A 69 -10.62 23.37 20.60
C LYS A 69 -9.89 22.50 19.56
N ILE A 70 -8.63 22.17 19.84
CA ILE A 70 -7.84 21.24 19.03
C ILE A 70 -7.89 19.87 19.72
N LEU A 71 -8.38 18.86 18.99
CA LEU A 71 -8.33 17.47 19.46
C LEU A 71 -7.32 16.67 18.64
N PRO A 72 -6.45 15.87 19.28
CA PRO A 72 -5.67 14.88 18.56
C PRO A 72 -6.60 13.78 18.05
N VAL A 73 -6.56 13.53 16.75
CA VAL A 73 -7.29 12.44 16.09
C VAL A 73 -6.28 11.53 15.42
N GLU A 74 -6.49 10.23 15.53
CA GLU A 74 -5.71 9.23 14.83
C GLU A 74 -6.23 9.08 13.39
N ARG A 75 -5.38 9.38 12.41
CA ARG A 75 -5.72 9.27 10.99
C ARG A 75 -4.86 8.21 10.31
N PRO A 76 -5.45 7.18 9.69
CA PRO A 76 -4.71 6.29 8.81
C PRO A 76 -4.32 7.05 7.54
N VAL A 77 -3.05 6.99 7.18
CA VAL A 77 -2.48 7.60 5.98
C VAL A 77 -1.61 6.60 5.24
N PHE A 78 -1.54 6.74 3.92
CA PHE A 78 -0.56 6.05 3.10
C PHE A 78 0.59 7.01 2.79
N ILE A 79 1.81 6.63 3.15
CA ILE A 79 3.02 7.41 2.91
C ILE A 79 3.81 6.71 1.81
N LEU A 80 3.89 7.35 0.63
CA LEU A 80 4.70 6.85 -0.48
C LEU A 80 6.19 6.82 -0.08
N SER A 81 6.91 5.76 -0.48
CA SER A 81 8.32 5.60 -0.12
C SER A 81 9.17 6.76 -0.66
N LYS A 82 10.15 7.22 0.13
CA LYS A 82 11.06 8.31 -0.29
C LYS A 82 11.78 8.00 -1.61
N PRO A 83 12.27 6.76 -1.86
CA PRO A 83 12.96 6.47 -3.12
C PRO A 83 12.04 6.55 -4.33
N LEU A 84 10.78 6.10 -4.24
CA LEU A 84 9.82 6.26 -5.34
C LEU A 84 9.50 7.74 -5.60
N LYS A 85 9.33 8.53 -4.53
CA LYS A 85 9.13 9.98 -4.65
C LYS A 85 10.28 10.68 -5.37
N MET A 86 11.52 10.38 -4.96
CA MET A 86 12.71 10.96 -5.57
C MET A 86 12.87 10.52 -7.03
N PHE A 87 12.64 9.23 -7.31
CA PHE A 87 12.84 8.65 -8.63
C PHE A 87 11.83 9.16 -9.66
N TYR A 88 10.55 9.30 -9.27
CA TYR A 88 9.49 9.83 -10.13
C TYR A 88 9.27 11.35 -10.00
N ASN A 89 10.12 12.06 -9.25
CA ASN A 89 10.03 13.50 -9.01
C ASN A 89 8.64 13.96 -8.52
N LEU A 90 8.07 13.23 -7.56
CA LEU A 90 6.72 13.49 -7.03
C LEU A 90 6.77 14.44 -5.82
N GLU A 91 5.89 15.44 -5.82
CA GLU A 91 5.66 16.29 -4.65
C GLU A 91 4.66 15.61 -3.69
N SER A 92 4.96 15.63 -2.38
CA SER A 92 4.05 15.10 -1.35
C SER A 92 4.29 15.80 -0.02
N ASP A 93 3.26 15.91 0.81
CA ASP A 93 3.41 16.37 2.20
C ASP A 93 4.48 15.57 2.97
N GLU A 94 5.21 16.26 3.86
CA GLU A 94 6.28 15.69 4.70
C GLU A 94 5.77 14.79 5.84
N THR A 95 4.63 14.11 5.64
CA THR A 95 4.14 13.15 6.64
C THR A 95 5.18 12.02 6.79
N LYS A 96 5.68 11.86 8.01
CA LYS A 96 6.68 10.86 8.38
C LYS A 96 6.04 9.82 9.28
N ILE A 97 6.51 8.58 9.19
CA ILE A 97 6.17 7.54 10.16
C ILE A 97 6.74 7.98 11.52
N PRO A 98 5.93 7.98 12.60
CA PRO A 98 6.44 8.30 13.94
C PRO A 98 7.57 7.34 14.36
N ASP A 99 8.60 7.85 15.02
CA ASP A 99 9.81 7.07 15.33
C ASP A 99 9.55 5.84 16.22
N GLU A 100 8.49 5.88 17.03
CA GLU A 100 8.08 4.78 17.92
C GLU A 100 7.27 3.69 17.21
N THR A 101 6.83 3.94 15.96
CA THR A 101 5.96 3.02 15.23
C THR A 101 6.77 1.88 14.60
N SER A 102 6.50 0.65 15.03
CA SER A 102 7.06 -0.54 14.38
C SER A 102 6.53 -0.69 12.95
N VAL A 103 7.43 -0.86 11.99
CA VAL A 103 7.08 -1.17 10.59
C VAL A 103 7.14 -2.68 10.35
N VAL A 104 6.07 -3.25 9.83
CA VAL A 104 5.97 -4.67 9.46
C VAL A 104 5.69 -4.83 7.97
N GLN A 105 5.96 -6.02 7.43
CA GLN A 105 5.58 -6.40 6.07
C GLN A 105 4.25 -7.17 6.11
N PRO A 106 3.49 -7.24 5.00
CA PRO A 106 2.32 -8.09 4.90
C PRO A 106 2.66 -9.55 5.20
N ASP A 107 1.84 -10.19 6.05
CA ASP A 107 1.89 -11.63 6.27
C ASP A 107 1.04 -12.32 5.20
N PHE A 108 1.67 -12.62 4.05
CA PHE A 108 0.97 -13.24 2.93
C PHE A 108 0.49 -14.66 3.23
N GLU A 109 1.12 -15.37 4.17
CA GLU A 109 0.68 -16.69 4.61
C GLU A 109 -0.63 -16.58 5.42
N GLU A 110 -0.69 -15.66 6.39
CA GLU A 110 -1.91 -15.35 7.14
C GLU A 110 -3.04 -14.90 6.19
N ILE A 111 -2.75 -14.02 5.24
CA ILE A 111 -3.74 -13.51 4.29
C ILE A 111 -4.27 -14.63 3.42
N ALA A 112 -3.40 -15.44 2.82
CA ALA A 112 -3.76 -16.54 1.95
C ALA A 112 -4.64 -17.58 2.65
N ALA A 113 -4.28 -17.94 3.89
CA ALA A 113 -5.07 -18.84 4.73
C ALA A 113 -6.49 -18.29 4.97
N ASN A 114 -6.61 -16.99 5.29
CA ASN A 114 -7.88 -16.33 5.59
C ASN A 114 -8.83 -16.23 4.40
N ILE A 115 -8.31 -16.13 3.16
CA ILE A 115 -9.12 -16.00 1.95
C ILE A 115 -9.24 -17.30 1.14
N HIS A 116 -8.60 -18.38 1.62
CA HIS A 116 -8.49 -19.68 0.95
C HIS A 116 -7.89 -19.57 -0.45
N PHE A 117 -6.77 -18.85 -0.56
CA PHE A 117 -5.94 -18.80 -1.76
C PHE A 117 -4.58 -19.44 -1.50
N ARG A 118 -3.87 -19.78 -2.57
CA ARG A 118 -2.46 -20.15 -2.50
C ARG A 118 -1.62 -18.93 -2.15
N HIS A 119 -0.67 -19.08 -1.24
CA HIS A 119 0.25 -18.02 -0.83
C HIS A 119 0.92 -17.36 -2.04
N GLU A 120 1.49 -18.16 -2.95
CA GLU A 120 2.18 -17.63 -4.14
C GLU A 120 1.29 -16.68 -4.96
N ILE A 121 0.01 -17.05 -5.17
CA ILE A 121 -0.95 -16.27 -5.96
C ILE A 121 -1.30 -14.95 -5.25
N VAL A 122 -1.45 -14.97 -3.92
CA VAL A 122 -1.71 -13.75 -3.13
C VAL A 122 -0.53 -12.80 -3.24
N GLU A 123 0.69 -13.27 -2.99
CA GLU A 123 1.89 -12.44 -3.05
C GLU A 123 2.10 -11.88 -4.46
N GLN A 124 2.02 -12.72 -5.50
CA GLN A 124 2.22 -12.29 -6.89
C GLN A 124 1.14 -11.30 -7.34
N CYS A 125 -0.14 -11.54 -7.05
CA CYS A 125 -1.22 -10.62 -7.38
C CYS A 125 -0.98 -9.23 -6.76
N VAL A 126 -0.57 -9.18 -5.49
CA VAL A 126 -0.26 -7.91 -4.82
C VAL A 126 0.95 -7.25 -5.48
N GLN A 127 2.04 -7.99 -5.68
CA GLN A 127 3.25 -7.42 -6.28
C GLN A 127 3.04 -6.90 -7.70
N GLU A 128 2.28 -7.62 -8.53
CA GLU A 128 1.93 -7.21 -9.90
C GLU A 128 1.00 -6.00 -9.90
N THR A 129 0.03 -5.93 -8.98
CA THR A 129 -0.81 -4.73 -8.83
C THR A 129 0.03 -3.50 -8.43
N LEU A 130 1.01 -3.69 -7.55
CA LEU A 130 1.94 -2.62 -7.15
C LEU A 130 2.90 -2.21 -8.27
N LEU A 131 3.25 -3.12 -9.18
CA LEU A 131 3.95 -2.78 -10.42
C LEU A 131 3.09 -1.87 -11.30
N CYS A 132 1.81 -2.22 -11.50
CA CYS A 132 0.87 -1.35 -12.23
C CYS A 132 0.77 0.04 -11.60
N PHE A 133 0.68 0.11 -10.26
CA PHE A 133 0.68 1.37 -9.52
C PHE A 133 1.95 2.20 -9.78
N ALA A 134 3.13 1.58 -9.71
CA ALA A 134 4.39 2.25 -10.00
C ALA A 134 4.48 2.73 -11.46
N GLY A 135 3.97 1.95 -12.41
CA GLY A 135 3.90 2.34 -13.83
C GLY A 135 3.00 3.55 -14.04
N ALA A 136 1.88 3.63 -13.33
CA ALA A 136 0.99 4.78 -13.36
C ALA A 136 1.62 6.04 -12.74
N LEU A 137 2.39 5.90 -11.64
CA LEU A 137 3.17 7.01 -11.07
C LEU A 137 4.19 7.55 -12.06
N ARG A 138 4.93 6.67 -12.75
CA ARG A 138 5.90 7.06 -13.78
C ARG A 138 5.25 7.87 -14.91
N ASP A 139 4.05 7.46 -15.33
CA ASP A 139 3.29 8.13 -16.38
C ASP A 139 2.60 9.43 -15.90
N ASN A 140 2.81 9.83 -14.65
CA ASN A 140 2.14 10.95 -13.98
C ASN A 140 0.60 10.89 -14.10
N LYS A 141 0.04 9.67 -14.02
CA LYS A 141 -1.41 9.45 -14.01
C LYS A 141 -1.94 9.61 -12.59
N GLU A 142 -3.15 10.13 -12.46
CA GLU A 142 -3.87 10.13 -11.18
C GLU A 142 -4.22 8.69 -10.80
N VAL A 143 -3.88 8.29 -9.58
CA VAL A 143 -4.12 6.93 -9.07
C VAL A 143 -4.80 6.99 -7.71
N GLU A 144 -5.97 6.37 -7.59
CA GLU A 144 -6.71 6.25 -6.34
C GLU A 144 -6.74 4.79 -5.88
N PHE A 145 -6.52 4.56 -4.58
CA PHE A 145 -6.84 3.30 -3.94
C PHE A 145 -8.20 3.39 -3.26
N SER A 146 -9.26 2.97 -3.95
CA SER A 146 -10.60 2.87 -3.34
C SER A 146 -10.79 1.47 -2.75
N PHE A 147 -10.75 1.37 -1.43
CA PHE A 147 -11.11 0.14 -0.71
C PHE A 147 -12.58 0.22 -0.27
N ARG A 148 -13.33 -0.88 -0.41
CA ARG A 148 -14.67 -1.05 0.17
C ARG A 148 -14.62 -1.77 1.50
#